data_AF-A0A2V5ELE7-F1
#
_entry.id   AF-A0A2V5ELE7-F1
#
_cell.length_a   1.000
_cell.length_b   1.000
_cell.length_c   1.000
_cell.angle_alpha   90.00
_cell.angle_beta   90.00
_cell.angle_gamma   90.00
#
_symmetry.space_group_name_H-M   'P 1'
#
loop_
_entity.id
_entity.type
_entity.pdbx_description
1 polymer ?
#
loop_
_entity_poly.entity_id
_entity_poly.type
_entity_poly.pdbx_seq_one_letter_code
_entity_poly.pdbx_strand_id
1 'polypeptide(L)'
;MLKILNAGYRLRELLLLITVGLVPVISGLLVMIVQLEMKLSENAAISVQEAVFSIDQALNRMHEAAQRALPLAGKPCEKVKGILQDQVVSRSVLRSLTLVDDSEAYCSSASDSLEYLSSFALSGQQVELSHGQPDSRPKLLVNFYLQGKGVGVIVTAYAIQLRNELDGFQDGLTLLLEFDDRYIWSNGDSRDAQRPSQSEFLAHAFSARYGYRVKGGYAQGFTAQEIRQSMLQILPSLVLVGIVTGSIVYLALLRARAHGRKSAAARA
;
A
#
# COMPACT_ATOMS: atom_id res chain seq x y z
N MET A 1 50.93 -29.52 -35.02
CA MET A 1 50.93 -28.41 -34.03
C MET A 1 50.21 -27.12 -34.49
N LEU A 2 50.19 -26.75 -35.78
CA LEU A 2 49.58 -25.49 -36.26
C LEU A 2 48.03 -25.40 -36.14
N LYS A 3 47.31 -26.54 -36.12
CA LYS A 3 45.84 -26.57 -35.97
C LYS A 3 45.35 -26.17 -34.57
N ILE A 4 46.16 -26.43 -33.53
CA ILE A 4 45.80 -26.17 -32.12
C ILE A 4 45.93 -24.68 -31.80
N LEU A 5 46.95 -24.01 -32.38
CA LEU A 5 47.15 -22.56 -32.25
C LEU A 5 45.99 -21.75 -32.86
N ASN A 6 45.47 -22.18 -34.02
CA ASN A 6 44.33 -21.55 -34.68
C ASN A 6 42.98 -21.82 -33.97
N ALA A 7 42.83 -22.97 -33.32
CA ALA A 7 41.66 -23.29 -32.51
C ALA A 7 41.56 -22.37 -31.28
N GLY A 8 42.69 -22.09 -30.61
CA GLY A 8 42.74 -21.15 -29.50
C GLY A 8 42.38 -19.71 -29.90
N TYR A 9 42.81 -19.28 -31.09
CA TYR A 9 42.49 -17.94 -31.60
C TYR A 9 41.01 -17.78 -31.98
N ARG A 10 40.41 -18.81 -32.60
CA ARG A 10 38.97 -18.85 -32.91
C ARG A 10 38.09 -18.96 -31.66
N LEU A 11 38.54 -19.72 -30.66
CA LEU A 11 37.83 -19.83 -29.37
C LEU A 11 37.82 -18.52 -28.60
N ARG A 12 38.96 -17.81 -28.57
CA ARG A 12 39.06 -16.46 -27.95
C ARG A 12 38.14 -15.44 -28.63
N GLU A 13 38.05 -15.50 -29.95
CA GLU A 13 37.20 -14.58 -30.71
C GLU A 13 35.70 -14.88 -30.49
N LEU A 14 35.33 -16.16 -30.42
CA LEU A 14 33.96 -16.57 -30.09
C LEU A 14 33.59 -16.15 -28.66
N LEU A 15 34.50 -16.32 -27.70
CA LEU A 15 34.35 -15.84 -26.33
C LEU A 15 34.15 -14.32 -26.30
N LEU A 16 34.97 -13.55 -27.03
CA LEU A 16 34.84 -12.10 -27.10
C LEU A 16 33.49 -11.67 -27.68
N LEU A 17 33.02 -12.32 -28.75
CA LEU A 17 31.72 -12.02 -29.35
C LEU A 17 30.56 -12.34 -28.41
N ILE A 18 30.62 -13.48 -27.71
CA ILE A 18 29.61 -13.86 -26.71
C ILE A 18 29.62 -12.86 -25.55
N THR A 19 30.79 -12.51 -25.02
CA THR A 19 30.89 -11.54 -23.92
C THR A 19 30.35 -10.17 -24.34
N VAL A 20 30.73 -9.67 -25.52
CA VAL A 20 30.28 -8.35 -25.99
C VAL A 20 28.79 -8.30 -26.29
N GLY A 21 28.20 -9.39 -26.80
CA GLY A 21 26.75 -9.50 -27.00
C GLY A 21 25.95 -9.69 -25.70
N LEU A 22 26.54 -10.35 -24.69
CA LEU A 22 25.87 -10.67 -23.43
C LEU A 22 25.92 -9.52 -22.41
N VAL A 23 26.98 -8.71 -22.45
CA VAL A 23 27.15 -7.57 -21.52
C VAL A 23 25.93 -6.63 -21.51
N PRO A 24 25.42 -6.13 -22.65
CA PRO A 24 24.23 -5.27 -22.68
C PRO A 24 22.98 -5.94 -22.09
N VAL A 25 22.81 -7.25 -22.31
CA VAL A 25 21.67 -8.01 -21.81
C VAL A 25 21.72 -8.12 -20.28
N ILE A 26 22.87 -8.54 -19.73
CA ILE A 26 23.06 -8.65 -18.28
C ILE A 26 22.92 -7.29 -17.61
N SER A 27 23.54 -6.25 -18.17
CA SER A 27 23.43 -4.90 -17.60
C SER A 27 22.00 -4.39 -17.62
N GLY A 28 21.26 -4.62 -18.70
CA GLY A 28 19.86 -4.21 -18.81
C GLY A 28 18.96 -4.92 -17.80
N LEU A 29 19.15 -6.22 -17.61
CA LEU A 29 18.40 -6.99 -16.61
C LEU A 29 18.71 -6.54 -15.18
N LEU A 30 19.99 -6.29 -14.86
CA LEU A 30 20.39 -5.82 -13.53
C LEU A 30 19.78 -4.44 -13.23
N VAL A 31 19.85 -3.52 -14.20
CA VAL A 31 19.25 -2.19 -14.09
C VAL A 31 17.73 -2.27 -13.93
N MET A 32 17.06 -3.20 -14.62
CA MET A 32 15.62 -3.41 -14.47
C MET A 32 15.24 -3.86 -13.06
N ILE A 33 15.96 -4.84 -12.50
CA ILE A 33 15.69 -5.36 -11.15
C ILE A 33 15.83 -4.24 -10.12
N VAL A 34 16.92 -3.48 -10.17
CA VAL A 34 17.17 -2.36 -9.24
C VAL A 34 16.10 -1.29 -9.39
N GLN A 35 15.69 -0.93 -10.61
CA GLN A 35 14.61 0.04 -10.83
C GLN A 35 13.27 -0.44 -10.27
N LEU A 36 12.96 -1.73 -10.41
CA LEU A 36 11.73 -2.30 -9.87
C LEU A 36 11.72 -2.28 -8.35
N GLU A 37 12.80 -2.69 -7.69
CA GLU A 37 12.91 -2.66 -6.23
C GLU A 37 12.80 -1.22 -5.69
N MET A 38 13.49 -0.27 -6.32
CA MET A 38 13.37 1.16 -5.97
C MET A 38 11.93 1.65 -6.11
N LYS A 39 11.26 1.31 -7.23
CA LYS A 39 9.87 1.67 -7.48
C LYS A 39 8.91 1.06 -6.45
N LEU A 40 9.07 -0.21 -6.11
CA LEU A 40 8.23 -0.88 -5.10
C LEU A 40 8.42 -0.23 -3.72
N SER A 41 9.68 0.06 -3.34
CA SER A 41 9.98 0.75 -2.09
C SER A 41 9.39 2.16 -2.03
N GLU A 42 9.52 2.93 -3.10
CA GLU A 42 8.99 4.29 -3.19
C GLU A 42 7.45 4.27 -3.17
N ASN A 43 6.83 3.37 -3.95
CA ASN A 43 5.39 3.19 -3.96
C ASN A 43 4.85 2.84 -2.56
N ALA A 44 5.47 1.89 -1.86
CA ALA A 44 5.04 1.53 -0.50
C ALA A 44 5.13 2.73 0.46
N ALA A 45 6.19 3.54 0.38
CA ALA A 45 6.36 4.73 1.20
C ALA A 45 5.31 5.82 0.89
N ILE A 46 5.08 6.11 -0.39
CA ILE A 46 4.11 7.12 -0.84
C ILE A 46 2.68 6.67 -0.50
N SER A 47 2.31 5.44 -0.85
CA SER A 47 0.95 4.94 -0.61
C SER A 47 0.59 4.90 0.87
N VAL A 48 1.54 4.64 1.76
CA VAL A 48 1.28 4.70 3.20
C VAL A 48 1.02 6.14 3.68
N GLN A 49 1.71 7.13 3.11
CA GLN A 49 1.45 8.55 3.41
C GLN A 49 0.10 9.01 2.86
N GLU A 50 -0.21 8.65 1.62
CA GLU A 50 -1.49 8.94 0.98
C GLU A 50 -2.66 8.26 1.71
N ALA A 51 -2.47 7.03 2.19
CA ALA A 51 -3.45 6.32 3.00
C ALA A 51 -3.72 7.04 4.33
N VAL A 52 -2.68 7.54 5.01
CA VAL A 52 -2.88 8.38 6.20
C VAL A 52 -3.72 9.61 5.84
N PHE A 53 -3.41 10.30 4.74
CA PHE A 53 -4.18 11.47 4.33
C PHE A 53 -5.66 11.14 4.03
N SER A 54 -5.95 10.05 3.30
CA SER A 54 -7.32 9.68 2.96
C SER A 54 -8.13 9.26 4.20
N ILE A 55 -7.52 8.48 5.10
CA ILE A 55 -8.15 8.06 6.35
C ILE A 55 -8.36 9.26 7.28
N ASP A 56 -7.42 10.19 7.37
CA ASP A 56 -7.57 11.43 8.14
C ASP A 56 -8.75 12.25 7.61
N GLN A 57 -8.94 12.29 6.29
CA GLN A 57 -10.08 12.97 5.68
C GLN A 57 -11.40 12.26 6.01
N ALA A 58 -11.44 10.93 5.97
CA ALA A 58 -12.62 10.16 6.36
C ALA A 58 -13.01 10.41 7.83
N LEU A 59 -12.04 10.37 8.74
CA LEU A 59 -12.25 10.68 10.16
C LEU A 59 -12.60 12.16 10.39
N ASN A 60 -12.10 13.08 9.57
CA ASN A 60 -12.50 14.49 9.65
C ASN A 60 -13.99 14.69 9.37
N ARG A 61 -14.59 13.90 8.46
CA ARG A 61 -16.05 13.94 8.23
C ARG A 61 -16.83 13.52 9.48
N MET A 62 -16.31 12.56 10.27
CA MET A 62 -16.88 12.17 11.56
C MET A 62 -16.70 13.28 12.60
N HIS A 63 -15.52 13.90 12.66
CA HIS A 63 -15.25 15.03 13.54
C HIS A 63 -16.24 16.19 13.30
N GLU A 64 -16.49 16.57 12.04
CA GLU A 64 -17.47 17.60 11.72
C GLU A 64 -18.93 17.20 12.05
N ALA A 65 -19.25 15.91 12.01
CA ALA A 65 -20.55 15.43 12.47
C ALA A 65 -20.66 15.57 14.00
N ALA A 66 -19.61 15.20 14.73
CA ALA A 66 -19.53 15.34 16.18
C ALA A 66 -19.68 16.80 16.60
N GLN A 67 -18.98 17.73 15.93
CA GLN A 67 -19.06 19.16 16.21
C GLN A 67 -20.48 19.72 16.03
N ARG A 68 -21.25 19.23 15.06
CA ARG A 68 -22.65 19.62 14.84
C ARG A 68 -23.62 19.06 15.87
N ALA A 69 -23.32 17.87 16.39
CA ALA A 69 -24.12 17.24 17.44
C ALA A 69 -23.74 17.74 18.84
N LEU A 70 -22.54 18.29 19.05
CA LEU A 70 -22.05 18.74 20.36
C LEU A 70 -22.98 19.74 21.07
N PRO A 71 -23.62 20.72 20.41
CA PRO A 71 -24.58 21.62 21.06
C PRO A 71 -25.88 20.94 21.55
N LEU A 72 -26.09 19.68 21.19
CA LEU A 72 -27.21 18.86 21.68
C LEU A 72 -26.86 18.10 22.96
N ALA A 73 -25.57 17.91 23.25
CA ALA A 73 -25.10 17.24 24.45
C ALA A 73 -25.46 18.06 25.70
N GLY A 74 -25.86 17.38 26.77
CA GLY A 74 -26.40 17.99 28.00
C GLY A 74 -27.91 18.32 27.94
N LYS A 75 -28.58 18.12 26.80
CA LYS A 75 -30.06 18.22 26.71
C LYS A 75 -30.73 16.87 27.00
N PRO A 76 -31.98 16.87 27.51
CA PRO A 76 -32.72 15.63 27.74
C PRO A 76 -32.91 14.82 26.46
N CYS A 77 -32.68 13.50 26.52
CA CYS A 77 -32.69 12.62 25.35
C CYS A 77 -34.01 12.71 24.55
N GLU A 78 -35.15 12.78 25.22
CA GLU A 78 -36.47 12.88 24.60
C GLU A 78 -36.62 14.08 23.65
N LYS A 79 -35.90 15.18 23.90
CA LYS A 79 -35.97 16.39 23.07
C LYS A 79 -35.02 16.39 21.88
N VAL A 80 -33.95 15.58 21.93
CA VAL A 80 -32.87 15.60 20.93
C VAL A 80 -32.77 14.35 20.09
N LYS A 81 -33.36 13.23 20.52
CA LYS A 81 -33.28 11.94 19.83
C LYS A 81 -33.72 12.01 18.37
N GLY A 82 -34.84 12.70 18.08
CA GLY A 82 -35.31 12.90 16.71
C GLY A 82 -34.32 13.68 15.86
N ILE A 83 -33.73 14.76 16.41
CA ILE A 83 -32.71 15.57 15.73
C ILE A 83 -31.46 14.73 15.42
N LEU A 84 -31.03 13.88 16.35
CA LEU A 84 -29.90 12.97 16.12
C LEU A 84 -30.20 11.97 15.00
N GLN A 85 -31.41 11.41 14.97
CA GLN A 85 -31.84 10.49 13.91
C GLN A 85 -31.88 11.19 12.55
N ASP A 86 -32.40 12.41 12.46
CA ASP A 86 -32.39 13.21 11.23
C ASP A 86 -30.96 13.51 10.75
N GLN A 87 -30.03 13.79 11.66
CA GLN A 87 -28.62 14.01 11.33
C GLN A 87 -27.92 12.75 10.79
N VAL A 88 -28.30 11.56 11.29
CA VAL A 88 -27.78 10.28 10.77
C VAL A 88 -28.41 9.95 9.43
N VAL A 89 -29.72 10.13 9.26
CA VAL A 89 -30.42 9.84 7.99
C VAL A 89 -29.92 10.74 6.85
N SER A 90 -29.70 12.03 7.13
CA SER A 90 -29.14 12.98 6.15
C SER A 90 -27.68 12.67 5.77
N ARG A 91 -26.99 11.82 6.53
CA ARG A 91 -25.59 11.44 6.32
C ARG A 91 -25.49 9.92 6.23
N SER A 92 -25.66 9.39 5.03
CA SER A 92 -25.55 7.94 4.72
C SER A 92 -24.25 7.27 5.19
N VAL A 93 -23.26 8.07 5.55
CA VAL A 93 -21.94 7.68 6.04
C VAL A 93 -21.96 7.23 7.51
N LEU A 94 -22.88 7.77 8.32
CA LEU A 94 -22.94 7.52 9.75
C LEU A 94 -23.87 6.34 10.06
N ARG A 95 -23.52 5.58 11.10
CA ARG A 95 -24.43 4.57 11.67
C ARG A 95 -25.24 5.17 12.80
N SER A 96 -24.59 5.92 13.70
CA SER A 96 -25.25 6.51 14.86
C SER A 96 -24.47 7.69 15.45
N LEU A 97 -25.19 8.47 16.24
CA LEU A 97 -24.69 9.56 17.07
C LEU A 97 -25.12 9.31 18.50
N THR A 98 -24.16 9.40 19.43
CA THR A 98 -24.40 9.18 20.85
C THR A 98 -23.89 10.38 21.64
N LEU A 99 -24.71 10.92 22.54
CA LEU A 99 -24.37 12.01 23.43
C LEU A 99 -23.85 11.46 24.75
N VAL A 100 -22.83 12.13 25.28
CA VAL A 100 -22.12 11.79 26.50
C VAL A 100 -22.21 12.97 27.46
N ASP A 101 -22.44 12.69 28.73
CA ASP A 101 -22.44 13.66 29.82
C ASP A 101 -21.58 13.11 30.96
N ASP A 102 -20.56 13.86 31.40
CA ASP A 102 -19.56 13.44 32.38
C ASP A 102 -18.95 12.04 32.10
N SER A 103 -18.70 11.75 30.83
CA SER A 103 -18.18 10.45 30.32
C SER A 103 -19.17 9.28 30.35
N GLU A 104 -20.44 9.53 30.70
CA GLU A 104 -21.52 8.55 30.59
C GLU A 104 -22.35 8.80 29.32
N ALA A 105 -22.42 7.79 28.45
CA ALA A 105 -23.27 7.84 27.27
C ALA A 105 -24.73 7.66 27.69
N TYR A 106 -25.58 8.66 27.43
CA TYR A 106 -26.96 8.68 27.94
C TYR A 106 -28.02 8.67 26.84
N CYS A 107 -27.69 9.08 25.61
CA CYS A 107 -28.64 9.17 24.51
C CYS A 107 -28.00 8.77 23.19
N SER A 108 -28.60 7.83 22.46
CA SER A 108 -28.14 7.41 21.15
C SER A 108 -29.25 7.48 20.11
N SER A 109 -28.89 7.79 18.86
CA SER A 109 -29.79 7.75 17.72
C SER A 109 -30.17 6.32 17.30
N ALA A 110 -29.35 5.34 17.67
CA ALA A 110 -29.53 3.92 17.37
C ALA A 110 -29.47 3.07 18.65
N SER A 111 -29.74 1.76 18.52
CA SER A 111 -29.69 0.80 19.63
C SER A 111 -28.27 0.29 19.90
N ASP A 112 -27.30 1.20 20.06
CA ASP A 112 -25.94 0.83 20.44
C ASP A 112 -25.82 0.65 21.98
N SER A 113 -24.79 -0.09 22.43
CA SER A 113 -24.57 -0.32 23.87
C SER A 113 -24.01 0.94 24.53
N LEU A 114 -24.82 1.63 25.32
CA LEU A 114 -24.42 2.84 26.04
C LEU A 114 -23.31 2.55 27.09
N GLU A 115 -23.34 1.40 27.73
CA GLU A 115 -22.31 0.99 28.69
C GLU A 115 -20.93 0.87 28.00
N TYR A 116 -20.89 0.22 26.84
CA TYR A 116 -19.68 0.12 26.02
C TYR A 116 -19.19 1.49 25.54
N LEU A 117 -20.10 2.35 25.10
CA LEU A 117 -19.74 3.69 24.63
C LEU A 117 -19.27 4.60 25.78
N SER A 118 -19.77 4.40 26.99
CA SER A 118 -19.31 5.10 28.19
C SER A 118 -17.88 4.67 28.56
N SER A 119 -17.58 3.37 28.51
CA SER A 119 -16.21 2.89 28.77
C SER A 119 -15.21 3.39 27.71
N PHE A 120 -15.64 3.49 26.45
CA PHE A 120 -14.86 4.14 25.40
C PHE A 120 -14.61 5.63 25.70
N ALA A 121 -15.63 6.40 26.08
CA ALA A 121 -15.46 7.82 26.45
C ALA A 121 -14.47 7.99 27.63
N LEU A 122 -14.56 7.11 28.63
CA LEU A 122 -13.67 7.09 29.79
C LEU A 122 -12.22 6.73 29.45
N SER A 123 -11.99 5.94 28.38
CA SER A 123 -10.64 5.57 27.94
C SER A 123 -9.79 6.77 27.53
N GLY A 124 -10.41 7.90 27.19
CA GLY A 124 -9.75 9.10 26.68
C GLY A 124 -9.26 8.96 25.23
N GLN A 125 -9.47 7.81 24.58
CA GLN A 125 -9.14 7.62 23.17
C GLN A 125 -10.09 8.43 22.27
N GLN A 126 -9.54 9.01 21.20
CA GLN A 126 -10.35 9.73 20.23
C GLN A 126 -11.00 8.80 19.20
N VAL A 127 -10.33 7.70 18.85
CA VAL A 127 -10.81 6.77 17.83
C VAL A 127 -10.53 5.34 18.26
N GLU A 128 -11.52 4.47 18.10
CA GLU A 128 -11.34 3.03 18.23
C GLU A 128 -12.03 2.28 17.08
N LEU A 129 -11.54 1.06 16.83
CA LEU A 129 -12.29 0.07 16.07
C LEU A 129 -13.10 -0.79 17.04
N SER A 130 -14.41 -0.92 16.81
CA SER A 130 -15.27 -1.79 17.62
C SER A 130 -16.03 -2.81 16.80
N HIS A 131 -16.41 -3.91 17.44
CA HIS A 131 -17.35 -4.85 16.85
C HIS A 131 -18.78 -4.43 17.22
N GLY A 132 -19.67 -4.41 16.23
CA GLY A 132 -21.11 -4.28 16.51
C GLY A 132 -21.62 -5.44 17.37
N GLN A 133 -22.83 -5.28 17.91
CA GLN A 133 -23.47 -6.32 18.73
C GLN A 133 -23.57 -7.68 17.99
N PRO A 134 -23.46 -8.81 18.71
CA PRO A 134 -23.44 -10.17 18.14
C PRO A 134 -24.65 -10.50 17.27
N ASP A 135 -25.82 -9.92 17.59
CA ASP A 135 -27.08 -10.21 16.92
C ASP A 135 -27.20 -9.56 15.52
N SER A 136 -26.33 -8.61 15.22
CA SER A 136 -26.18 -8.05 13.88
C SER A 136 -25.08 -8.79 13.13
N ARG A 137 -25.19 -8.96 11.81
CA ARG A 137 -24.07 -9.45 10.99
C ARG A 137 -22.78 -8.77 11.45
N PRO A 138 -21.71 -9.50 11.79
CA PRO A 138 -20.55 -9.02 12.53
C PRO A 138 -19.79 -7.90 11.77
N LYS A 139 -20.31 -6.68 11.88
CA LYS A 139 -19.79 -5.49 11.19
C LYS A 139 -18.81 -4.80 12.12
N LEU A 140 -17.64 -4.51 11.58
CA LEU A 140 -16.67 -3.66 12.22
C LEU A 140 -17.11 -2.20 12.10
N LEU A 141 -17.00 -1.48 13.21
CA LEU A 141 -17.39 -0.11 13.40
C LEU A 141 -16.17 0.73 13.76
N VAL A 142 -16.26 2.02 13.49
CA VAL A 142 -15.30 3.03 13.92
C VAL A 142 -16.06 3.96 14.84
N ASN A 143 -15.59 4.12 16.08
CA ASN A 143 -16.13 5.10 17.01
C ASN A 143 -15.17 6.27 17.10
N PHE A 144 -15.69 7.49 16.95
CA PHE A 144 -14.94 8.74 17.10
C PHE A 144 -15.53 9.52 18.29
N TYR A 145 -14.72 9.85 19.28
CA TYR A 145 -15.13 10.63 20.45
C TYR A 145 -14.64 12.08 20.36
N LEU A 146 -15.59 13.01 20.45
CA LEU A 146 -15.32 14.43 20.64
C LEU A 146 -15.67 14.84 22.06
N GLN A 147 -14.66 15.14 22.86
CA GLN A 147 -14.84 15.67 24.20
C GLN A 147 -15.03 17.19 24.17
N GLY A 148 -16.08 17.66 24.84
CA GLY A 148 -16.33 19.07 25.15
C GLY A 148 -16.11 19.37 26.63
N LYS A 149 -16.64 20.50 27.11
CA LYS A 149 -16.58 20.88 28.53
C LYS A 149 -17.67 20.14 29.31
N GLY A 150 -17.34 19.03 29.96
CA GLY A 150 -18.28 18.18 30.73
C GLY A 150 -19.18 17.30 29.86
N VAL A 151 -19.50 17.73 28.65
CA VAL A 151 -20.31 16.97 27.68
C VAL A 151 -19.46 16.48 26.51
N GLY A 152 -19.94 15.48 25.77
CA GLY A 152 -19.26 14.96 24.59
C GLY A 152 -20.19 14.28 23.59
N VAL A 153 -19.62 13.89 22.45
CA VAL A 153 -20.34 13.17 21.40
C VAL A 153 -19.48 12.04 20.87
N ILE A 154 -20.08 10.86 20.75
CA ILE A 154 -19.51 9.73 20.04
C ILE A 154 -20.22 9.58 18.69
N VAL A 155 -19.45 9.52 17.63
CA VAL A 155 -19.91 9.25 16.28
C VAL A 155 -19.50 7.84 15.90
N THR A 156 -20.47 7.00 15.52
CA THR A 156 -20.19 5.64 15.07
C THR A 156 -20.44 5.54 13.57
N ALA A 157 -19.47 5.00 12.83
CA ALA A 157 -19.58 4.74 11.39
C ALA A 157 -19.19 3.29 11.07
N TYR A 158 -19.53 2.84 9.87
CA TYR A 158 -19.09 1.53 9.39
C TYR A 158 -17.64 1.59 8.93
N ALA A 159 -16.81 0.65 9.39
CA ALA A 159 -15.40 0.57 9.00
C ALA A 159 -15.20 0.28 7.49
N ILE A 160 -16.25 -0.10 6.77
CA ILE A 160 -16.21 -0.30 5.31
C ILE A 160 -15.74 0.95 4.57
N GLN A 161 -15.98 2.15 5.12
CA GLN A 161 -15.49 3.38 4.49
C GLN A 161 -13.98 3.44 4.53
N LEU A 162 -13.38 3.18 5.70
CA LEU A 162 -11.94 3.12 5.83
C LEU A 162 -11.35 2.01 4.97
N ARG A 163 -12.04 0.86 4.85
CA ARG A 163 -11.62 -0.22 3.94
C ARG A 163 -11.61 0.21 2.48
N ASN A 164 -12.63 0.94 2.03
CA ASN A 164 -12.68 1.46 0.66
C ASN A 164 -11.55 2.46 0.40
N GLU A 165 -11.20 3.28 1.40
CA GLU A 165 -10.03 4.16 1.28
C GLU A 165 -8.73 3.33 1.16
N LEU A 166 -8.59 2.22 1.89
CA LEU A 166 -7.43 1.32 1.81
C LEU A 166 -7.35 0.47 0.52
N ASP A 167 -8.47 0.29 -0.17
CA ASP A 167 -8.55 -0.49 -1.42
C ASP A 167 -8.11 0.35 -2.65
N GLY A 168 -8.08 1.67 -2.53
CA GLY A 168 -7.75 2.58 -3.64
C GLY A 168 -6.27 2.61 -4.08
N PHE A 169 -5.44 1.70 -3.59
CA PHE A 169 -3.98 1.73 -3.78
C PHE A 169 -3.48 0.65 -4.75
N GLN A 170 -2.23 0.80 -5.20
CA GLN A 170 -1.63 0.01 -6.30
C GLN A 170 -1.75 -1.51 -6.13
N ASP A 171 -1.86 -2.21 -7.25
CA ASP A 171 -1.96 -3.66 -7.31
C ASP A 171 -0.84 -4.36 -6.51
N GLY A 172 -1.24 -5.30 -5.66
CA GLY A 172 -0.34 -6.12 -4.84
C GLY A 172 0.17 -5.47 -3.56
N LEU A 173 -0.01 -4.16 -3.38
CA LEU A 173 0.33 -3.48 -2.13
C LEU A 173 -0.74 -3.78 -1.08
N THR A 174 -0.33 -4.27 0.09
CA THR A 174 -1.23 -4.51 1.21
C THR A 174 -1.08 -3.41 2.24
N LEU A 175 -2.15 -2.64 2.48
CA LEU A 175 -2.23 -1.63 3.52
C LEU A 175 -3.04 -2.09 4.73
N LEU A 176 -2.47 -1.90 5.91
CA LEU A 176 -3.07 -2.22 7.21
C LEU A 176 -3.20 -0.95 8.02
N LEU A 177 -4.43 -0.65 8.43
CA LEU A 177 -4.75 0.40 9.37
C LEU A 177 -4.89 -0.19 10.76
N GLU A 178 -4.04 0.24 11.70
CA GLU A 178 -4.01 -0.23 13.08
C GLU A 178 -4.46 0.86 14.05
N PHE A 179 -5.44 0.51 14.88
CA PHE A 179 -5.83 1.24 16.09
C PHE A 179 -5.52 0.31 17.27
N ASP A 180 -4.44 0.61 17.99
CA ASP A 180 -3.92 -0.22 19.09
C ASP A 180 -3.75 -1.70 18.73
N ASP A 181 -4.58 -2.60 19.29
CA ASP A 181 -4.55 -4.04 19.09
C ASP A 181 -5.41 -4.51 17.90
N ARG A 182 -6.25 -3.64 17.36
CA ARG A 182 -7.18 -3.92 16.26
C ARG A 182 -6.66 -3.37 14.96
N TYR A 183 -6.93 -4.08 13.88
CA TYR A 183 -6.49 -3.68 12.55
C TYR A 183 -7.48 -4.07 11.47
N ILE A 184 -7.41 -3.34 10.36
CA ILE A 184 -8.20 -3.59 9.15
C ILE A 184 -7.34 -3.46 7.91
N TRP A 185 -7.77 -4.11 6.83
CA TRP A 185 -7.26 -3.91 5.48
C TRP A 185 -8.42 -3.99 4.48
N SER A 186 -8.14 -3.81 3.20
CA SER A 186 -9.16 -3.83 2.12
C SER A 186 -10.09 -5.04 2.21
N ASN A 187 -9.54 -6.23 2.47
CA ASN A 187 -10.26 -7.50 2.37
C ASN A 187 -10.72 -8.10 3.72
N GLY A 188 -10.33 -7.53 4.87
CA GLY A 188 -10.63 -8.15 6.15
C GLY A 188 -10.30 -7.30 7.39
N ASP A 189 -10.32 -7.94 8.56
CA ASP A 189 -10.06 -7.32 9.86
C ASP A 189 -9.34 -8.27 10.84
N SER A 190 -9.01 -7.76 12.03
CA SER A 190 -8.23 -8.48 13.04
C SER A 190 -8.81 -9.82 13.52
N ARG A 191 -10.02 -10.21 13.07
CA ARG A 191 -10.62 -11.52 13.37
C ARG A 191 -10.25 -12.60 12.38
N ASP A 192 -9.71 -12.26 11.22
CA ASP A 192 -9.33 -13.29 10.24
C ASP A 192 -8.14 -14.10 10.76
N ALA A 193 -8.15 -15.39 10.44
CA ALA A 193 -7.17 -16.35 10.96
C ALA A 193 -5.72 -16.02 10.59
N GLN A 194 -5.51 -15.28 9.50
CA GLN A 194 -4.19 -14.93 9.01
C GLN A 194 -4.10 -13.44 8.70
N ARG A 195 -3.16 -12.78 9.39
CA ARG A 195 -2.76 -11.42 9.08
C ARG A 195 -2.07 -11.40 7.71
N PRO A 196 -2.45 -10.49 6.79
CA PRO A 196 -1.83 -10.44 5.48
C PRO A 196 -0.36 -10.04 5.58
N SER A 197 0.48 -10.62 4.71
CA SER A 197 1.92 -10.37 4.72
C SER A 197 2.27 -8.99 4.18
N GLN A 198 3.24 -8.34 4.82
CA GLN A 198 3.84 -7.06 4.42
C GLN A 198 5.37 -7.13 4.51
N SER A 199 5.94 -8.32 4.29
CA SER A 199 7.35 -8.59 4.57
C SER A 199 8.31 -7.87 3.62
N GLU A 200 7.87 -7.54 2.41
CA GLU A 200 8.69 -6.88 1.40
C GLU A 200 8.38 -5.38 1.37
N PHE A 201 9.43 -4.55 1.39
CA PHE A 201 9.33 -3.08 1.35
C PHE A 201 8.37 -2.50 2.40
N LEU A 202 8.46 -2.99 3.64
CA LEU A 202 7.61 -2.51 4.73
C LEU A 202 7.83 -1.01 5.00
N ALA A 203 6.78 -0.23 4.80
CA ALA A 203 6.69 1.17 5.17
C ALA A 203 5.62 1.37 6.25
N HIS A 204 5.75 2.43 7.04
CA HIS A 204 4.76 2.80 8.03
C HIS A 204 4.65 4.32 8.16
N ALA A 205 3.44 4.80 8.43
CA ALA A 205 3.16 6.18 8.78
C ALA A 205 2.17 6.25 9.93
N PHE A 206 2.17 7.38 10.62
CA PHE A 206 1.36 7.61 11.81
C PHE A 206 0.53 8.88 11.62
N SER A 207 -0.75 8.83 11.99
CA SER A 207 -1.58 10.03 12.04
C SER A 207 -1.33 10.78 13.33
N ALA A 208 -0.73 11.97 13.22
CA ALA A 208 -0.55 12.87 14.36
C ALA A 208 -1.88 13.38 14.93
N ARG A 209 -2.96 13.37 14.13
CA ARG A 209 -4.26 13.92 14.51
C ARG A 209 -5.14 12.93 15.26
N TYR A 210 -5.18 11.67 14.81
CA TYR A 210 -6.08 10.65 15.36
C TYR A 210 -5.37 9.45 16.00
N GLY A 211 -4.03 9.42 15.99
CA GLY A 211 -3.27 8.46 16.78
C GLY A 211 -3.19 7.03 16.23
N TYR A 212 -3.62 6.78 15.00
CA TYR A 212 -3.52 5.47 14.36
C TYR A 212 -2.23 5.31 13.54
N ARG A 213 -1.93 4.06 13.17
CA ARG A 213 -0.80 3.73 12.29
C ARG A 213 -1.28 3.05 11.02
N VAL A 214 -0.68 3.41 9.88
CA VAL A 214 -0.80 2.65 8.64
C VAL A 214 0.51 1.93 8.39
N LYS A 215 0.45 0.64 8.11
CA LYS A 215 1.56 -0.19 7.65
C LYS A 215 1.27 -0.63 6.22
N GLY A 216 2.24 -0.53 5.34
CA GLY A 216 2.11 -0.93 3.94
C GLY A 216 3.31 -1.74 3.50
N GLY A 217 3.07 -2.72 2.64
CA GLY A 217 4.13 -3.52 2.05
C GLY A 217 3.58 -4.58 1.12
N TYR A 218 4.48 -5.31 0.49
CA TYR A 218 4.15 -6.38 -0.42
C TYR A 218 4.24 -7.74 0.29
N ALA A 219 3.43 -8.68 -0.19
CA ALA A 219 3.49 -10.06 0.28
C ALA A 219 4.83 -10.70 -0.09
N GLN A 220 5.21 -11.74 0.65
CA GLN A 220 6.43 -12.47 0.37
C GLN A 220 6.36 -13.13 -1.02
N GLY A 221 7.41 -12.97 -1.82
CA GLY A 221 7.52 -13.50 -3.18
C GLY A 221 6.94 -12.57 -4.25
N PHE A 222 6.33 -11.45 -3.88
CA PHE A 222 5.75 -10.50 -4.83
C PHE A 222 6.82 -9.91 -5.76
N THR A 223 7.96 -9.47 -5.21
CA THR A 223 9.07 -8.92 -6.01
C THR A 223 9.57 -9.92 -7.04
N ALA A 224 9.74 -11.19 -6.64
CA ALA A 224 10.21 -12.23 -7.54
C ALA A 224 9.21 -12.52 -8.68
N GLN A 225 7.91 -12.52 -8.37
CA GLN A 225 6.85 -12.65 -9.36
C GLN A 225 6.85 -11.48 -10.34
N GLU A 226 6.97 -10.26 -9.84
CA GLU A 226 6.96 -9.04 -10.65
C GLU A 226 8.22 -8.92 -11.53
N ILE A 227 9.39 -9.32 -11.02
CA ILE A 227 10.63 -9.45 -11.80
C ILE A 227 10.43 -10.45 -12.94
N ARG A 228 9.82 -11.62 -12.66
CA ARG A 228 9.59 -12.65 -13.67
C ARG A 228 8.65 -12.16 -14.78
N GLN A 229 7.58 -11.45 -14.41
CA GLN A 229 6.63 -10.88 -15.35
C GLN A 229 7.26 -9.77 -16.20
N SER A 230 7.99 -8.85 -15.58
CA SER A 230 8.71 -7.78 -16.26
C SER A 230 9.81 -8.32 -17.19
N MET A 231 10.53 -9.36 -16.76
CA MET A 231 11.58 -10.00 -17.55
C MET A 231 11.02 -10.60 -18.84
N LEU A 232 9.85 -11.23 -18.81
CA LEU A 232 9.23 -11.80 -20.01
C LEU A 232 8.90 -10.72 -21.06
N GLN A 233 8.62 -9.49 -20.64
CA GLN A 233 8.33 -8.37 -21.53
C GLN A 233 9.59 -7.70 -22.08
N ILE A 234 10.64 -7.57 -21.26
CA ILE A 234 11.86 -6.79 -21.61
C ILE A 234 12.95 -7.66 -22.24
N LEU A 235 13.00 -8.97 -21.94
CA LEU A 235 14.04 -9.86 -22.44
C LEU A 235 14.14 -9.92 -23.98
N PRO A 236 13.04 -9.97 -24.76
CA PRO A 236 13.14 -9.98 -26.22
C PRO A 236 13.85 -8.75 -26.82
N SER A 237 13.62 -7.56 -26.26
CA SER A 237 14.25 -6.33 -26.74
C SER A 237 15.74 -6.29 -26.38
N LEU A 238 16.11 -6.72 -25.16
CA LEU A 238 17.50 -6.83 -24.75
C LEU A 238 18.28 -7.83 -25.61
N VAL A 239 17.68 -8.99 -25.91
CA VAL A 239 18.29 -10.00 -26.79
C VAL A 239 18.53 -9.44 -28.19
N LEU A 240 17.57 -8.69 -28.75
CA LEU A 240 17.75 -8.04 -30.05
C LEU A 240 18.93 -7.07 -30.03
N VAL A 241 19.04 -6.23 -28.99
CA VAL A 241 20.19 -5.33 -28.82
C VAL A 241 21.49 -6.12 -28.75
N GLY A 242 21.55 -7.18 -27.95
CA GLY A 242 22.73 -8.05 -27.85
C GLY A 242 23.14 -8.67 -29.19
N ILE A 243 22.18 -9.14 -29.99
CA ILE A 243 22.42 -9.68 -31.34
C ILE A 243 22.98 -8.60 -32.28
N VAL A 244 22.41 -7.39 -32.25
CA VAL A 244 22.87 -6.27 -33.11
C VAL A 244 24.29 -5.86 -32.72
N THR A 245 24.57 -5.68 -31.42
CA THR A 245 25.91 -5.33 -30.92
C THR A 245 26.94 -6.39 -31.29
N GLY A 246 26.61 -7.68 -31.09
CA GLY A 246 27.47 -8.79 -31.49
C GLY A 246 27.72 -8.84 -32.99
N SER A 247 26.70 -8.59 -33.81
CA SER A 247 26.80 -8.56 -35.28
C SER A 247 27.72 -7.44 -35.78
N ILE A 248 27.64 -6.26 -35.20
CA ILE A 248 28.50 -5.12 -35.55
C ILE A 248 29.96 -5.44 -35.25
N VAL A 249 30.25 -6.00 -34.08
CA VAL A 249 31.62 -6.36 -33.66
C VAL A 249 32.17 -7.48 -34.55
N TYR A 250 31.34 -8.46 -34.90
CA TYR A 250 31.71 -9.52 -35.84
C TYR A 250 32.09 -8.97 -37.22
N LEU A 251 31.28 -8.06 -37.77
CA LEU A 251 31.57 -7.41 -39.05
C LEU A 251 32.85 -6.56 -39.00
N ALA A 252 33.11 -5.87 -37.88
CA ALA A 252 34.34 -5.09 -37.69
C ALA A 252 35.59 -6.00 -37.67
N LEU A 253 35.52 -7.15 -36.98
CA LEU A 253 36.61 -8.14 -36.96
C LEU A 253 36.86 -8.75 -38.34
N LEU A 254 35.80 -9.07 -39.10
CA LEU A 254 35.92 -9.54 -40.48
C LEU A 254 36.60 -8.50 -41.39
N ARG A 255 36.21 -7.22 -41.28
CA ARG A 255 36.82 -6.13 -42.06
C ARG A 255 38.29 -5.92 -41.70
N ALA A 256 38.64 -5.96 -40.41
CA ALA A 256 40.02 -5.85 -39.95
C ALA A 256 40.91 -6.98 -40.51
N ARG A 257 40.38 -8.21 -40.56
CA ARG A 257 41.07 -9.36 -41.18
C ARG A 257 41.29 -9.19 -42.67
N ALA A 258 40.29 -8.67 -43.39
CA ALA A 258 40.39 -8.42 -44.82
C ALA A 258 41.45 -7.34 -45.14
N HIS A 259 41.53 -6.28 -44.34
CA HIS A 259 42.53 -5.22 -44.50
C HIS A 259 43.96 -5.67 -44.14
N GLY A 260 44.12 -6.48 -43.09
CA GLY A 260 45.42 -7.06 -42.72
C GLY A 260 46.00 -7.98 -43.80
N ARG A 261 45.15 -8.78 -44.46
CA ARG A 261 45.55 -9.62 -45.60
C ARG A 261 45.99 -8.81 -46.82
N LYS A 262 45.30 -7.71 -47.14
CA LYS A 262 45.68 -6.82 -48.25
C LYS A 262 47.01 -6.09 -47.98
N SER A 263 47.26 -5.69 -46.74
CA SER A 263 48.51 -5.01 -46.35
C SER A 263 49.72 -5.96 -46.33
N ALA A 264 49.52 -7.24 -46.01
CA ALA A 264 50.56 -8.27 -46.11
C ALA A 264 50.86 -8.66 -47.56
N ALA A 265 49.84 -8.70 -48.44
CA ALA A 265 50.01 -8.96 -49.86
C ALA A 265 50.65 -7.80 -50.63
N ALA A 266 50.56 -6.56 -50.14
CA ALA A 266 51.22 -5.39 -50.72
C ALA A 266 52.68 -5.20 -50.27
N ARG A 267 53.18 -6.04 -49.34
CA ARG A 267 54.56 -6.03 -48.82
C ARG A 267 55.39 -7.25 -49.26
N ALA A 268 54.80 -8.16 -50.02
CA ALA A 268 55.47 -9.29 -50.66
C ALA A 268 55.68 -8.96 -52.14
#